data_AF-A0A0C2FCF2-F1
#
_entry.id   AF-A0A0C2FCF2-F1
#
_cell.length_a   1.000
_cell.length_b   1.000
_cell.length_c   1.000
_cell.angle_alpha   90.00
_cell.angle_beta   90.00
_cell.angle_gamma   90.00
#
_symmetry.space_group_name_H-M   'P 1'
#
loop_
_entity.id
_entity.type
_entity.pdbx_description
1 polymer ?
#
loop_
_entity_poly.entity_id
_entity_poly.type
_entity_poly.pdbx_seq_one_letter_code
_entity_poly.pdbx_strand_id
1 'polypeptide(L)'
;MQRRARAHKSSPKLAANVSLGPGHRPGGPYKFNAVGGSGVNGTGLGAGQNKDQTHGTNAMTYSANWAGAVLDGVDFQLVTGTFAVPTPRLPKDADANTEYAASAWVGIDGSSCQDTILQVGLDFSIQGTRVSYDGWYEWYPDYSYNFVNFAIRAGDIVRLTAASSSTTSGRVLVENLTTGQSVAHTFSGESSPLCQANAEWIVEDFMTGNSLKPMANFGTVTFTNCSVTQTSGTQLGVTGSTIINMQQNGNVMTNCSTSYGKTVSCTYT
;
A
#
# COMPACT_ATOMS: atom_id res chain seq x y z
N MET A 1 -3.38 6.96 -5.52
CA MET A 1 -4.31 7.30 -4.42
C MET A 1 -3.50 7.51 -3.15
N GLN A 2 -4.05 8.11 -2.09
CA GLN A 2 -3.25 8.41 -0.90
C GLN A 2 -4.05 8.31 0.40
N ARG A 3 -3.55 7.51 1.35
CA ARG A 3 -4.12 7.36 2.68
C ARG A 3 -4.06 8.67 3.48
N ARG A 4 -5.06 8.89 4.33
CA ARG A 4 -5.11 10.02 5.27
C ARG A 4 -4.99 9.52 6.71
N ALA A 5 -3.75 9.49 7.22
CA ALA A 5 -3.53 9.15 8.62
C ALA A 5 -4.17 10.19 9.54
N ARG A 6 -5.03 9.75 10.45
CA ARG A 6 -5.59 10.63 11.48
C ARG A 6 -4.45 11.09 12.39
N ALA A 7 -4.23 12.39 12.48
CA ALA A 7 -3.22 12.93 13.41
C ALA A 7 -3.48 12.42 14.83
N HIS A 8 -2.44 11.88 15.48
CA HIS A 8 -2.47 11.52 16.89
C HIS A 8 -2.80 12.76 17.73
N LYS A 9 -4.08 12.98 18.04
CA LYS A 9 -4.46 13.88 19.12
C LYS A 9 -4.20 13.15 20.42
N SER A 10 -3.11 13.51 21.11
CA SER A 10 -2.98 13.28 22.55
C SER A 10 -4.28 13.75 23.21
N SER A 11 -5.07 12.83 23.78
CA SER A 11 -6.43 13.11 24.21
C SER A 11 -6.49 14.27 25.21
N PRO A 12 -7.33 15.30 24.98
CA PRO A 12 -7.89 16.09 26.06
C PRO A 12 -9.36 15.72 26.25
N LYS A 13 -9.78 15.79 27.52
CA LYS A 13 -11.13 15.54 28.04
C LYS A 13 -12.23 16.30 27.29
N LEU A 14 -13.43 15.73 27.31
CA LEU A 14 -14.71 16.32 26.87
C LEU A 14 -14.81 17.84 27.14
N ALA A 15 -15.18 18.60 26.10
CA ALA A 15 -16.04 19.79 26.21
C ALA A 15 -16.73 20.06 24.86
N ALA A 16 -17.95 20.58 24.94
CA ALA A 16 -18.99 20.58 23.91
C ALA A 16 -18.85 21.69 22.82
N ASN A 17 -19.59 21.45 21.73
CA ASN A 17 -20.20 22.36 20.75
C ASN A 17 -19.36 23.50 20.15
N VAL A 18 -19.04 23.38 18.85
CA VAL A 18 -19.12 24.51 17.90
C VAL A 18 -19.59 23.98 16.53
N SER A 19 -20.68 24.56 16.03
CA SER A 19 -21.21 24.41 14.67
C SER A 19 -20.39 25.27 13.70
N LEU A 20 -19.99 24.70 12.55
CA LEU A 20 -19.54 25.48 11.38
C LEU A 20 -20.14 24.86 10.10
N GLY A 21 -20.78 25.74 9.31
CA GLY A 21 -21.51 25.44 8.08
C GLY A 21 -20.62 25.18 6.86
N PRO A 22 -21.23 25.06 5.66
CA PRO A 22 -20.68 24.30 4.55
C PRO A 22 -19.77 25.14 3.64
N GLY A 23 -18.74 24.49 3.08
CA GLY A 23 -18.08 24.97 1.86
C GLY A 23 -16.56 24.94 1.88
N HIS A 24 -15.96 23.79 1.54
CA HIS A 24 -14.72 23.80 0.78
C HIS A 24 -14.57 22.49 -0.01
N ARG A 25 -14.53 22.60 -1.33
CA ARG A 25 -14.20 21.50 -2.25
C ARG A 25 -12.67 21.38 -2.33
N PRO A 26 -12.05 20.24 -2.00
CA PRO A 26 -10.63 20.03 -2.29
C PRO A 26 -10.45 19.60 -3.75
N GLY A 27 -9.34 20.07 -4.35
CA GLY A 27 -9.00 19.96 -5.77
C GLY A 27 -8.92 18.54 -6.32
N GLY A 28 -9.15 18.45 -7.63
CA GLY A 28 -9.26 17.20 -8.39
C GLY A 28 -7.96 16.39 -8.50
N PRO A 29 -8.06 15.14 -9.00
CA PRO A 29 -6.98 14.16 -8.96
C PRO A 29 -5.80 14.52 -9.88
N TYR A 30 -4.59 14.25 -9.41
CA TYR A 30 -3.38 14.25 -10.23
C TYR A 30 -3.41 13.07 -11.21
N LYS A 31 -3.23 13.37 -12.50
CA LYS A 31 -3.28 12.38 -13.59
C LYS A 31 -1.96 11.61 -13.71
N PHE A 32 -2.07 10.30 -13.92
CA PHE A 32 -0.98 9.44 -14.37
C PHE A 32 -0.56 9.84 -15.79
N ASN A 33 0.71 10.19 -16.00
CA ASN A 33 1.27 10.36 -17.33
C ASN A 33 2.12 9.13 -17.68
N ALA A 34 1.62 8.30 -18.59
CA ALA A 34 2.45 7.36 -19.33
C ALA A 34 3.25 8.16 -20.38
N VAL A 35 4.58 8.17 -20.27
CA VAL A 35 5.44 8.75 -21.32
C VAL A 35 5.70 7.67 -22.36
N GLY A 36 5.04 7.78 -23.53
CA GLY A 36 5.30 6.94 -24.69
C GLY A 36 6.52 7.42 -25.47
N GLY A 37 7.49 6.53 -25.71
CA GLY A 37 8.63 6.79 -26.58
C GLY A 37 8.27 6.60 -28.07
N SER A 38 8.59 7.61 -28.88
CA SER A 38 8.36 7.67 -30.33
C SER A 38 8.96 6.51 -31.12
N GLY A 39 8.19 6.00 -32.08
CA GLY A 39 8.65 5.05 -33.10
C GLY A 39 9.55 5.68 -34.16
N VAL A 40 10.49 4.88 -34.67
CA VAL A 40 11.28 5.20 -35.86
C VAL A 40 11.09 4.07 -36.86
N ASN A 41 10.63 4.42 -38.07
CA ASN A 41 10.48 3.52 -39.21
C ASN A 41 11.85 3.21 -39.84
N GLY A 42 12.12 1.94 -40.14
CA GLY A 42 13.26 1.51 -40.95
C GLY A 42 12.98 0.15 -41.62
N THR A 43 12.80 0.17 -42.94
CA THR A 43 12.56 -0.97 -43.82
C THR A 43 13.81 -1.83 -44.02
N GLY A 44 13.68 -3.17 -43.98
CA GLY A 44 14.75 -4.09 -44.42
C GLY A 44 14.40 -5.57 -44.27
N LEU A 45 14.41 -6.30 -45.39
CA LEU A 45 14.15 -7.73 -45.55
C LEU A 45 15.35 -8.59 -45.09
N GLY A 46 15.10 -9.77 -44.51
CA GLY A 46 16.14 -10.81 -44.34
C GLY A 46 15.79 -11.90 -43.32
N ALA A 47 15.78 -13.15 -43.76
CA ALA A 47 15.41 -14.35 -43.00
C ALA A 47 16.46 -14.75 -41.93
N GLY A 48 15.98 -15.36 -40.83
CA GLY A 48 16.82 -16.08 -39.87
C GLY A 48 16.07 -16.42 -38.59
N GLN A 49 15.71 -17.70 -38.41
CA GLN A 49 15.14 -18.22 -37.17
C GLN A 49 16.17 -18.12 -36.04
N ASN A 50 15.87 -17.38 -34.98
CA ASN A 50 16.37 -17.68 -33.65
C ASN A 50 15.27 -17.32 -32.65
N LYS A 51 14.75 -18.33 -31.93
CA LYS A 51 13.79 -18.15 -30.85
C LYS A 51 14.53 -17.51 -29.67
N ASP A 52 14.62 -16.19 -29.68
CA ASP A 52 14.93 -15.45 -28.48
C ASP A 52 13.65 -15.39 -27.65
N GLN A 53 13.67 -16.01 -26.47
CA GLN A 53 12.60 -15.89 -25.50
C GLN A 53 12.55 -14.43 -25.09
N THR A 54 11.61 -13.68 -25.65
CA THR A 54 11.29 -12.32 -25.21
C THR A 54 10.81 -12.40 -23.76
N HIS A 55 11.73 -12.26 -22.81
CA HIS A 55 11.41 -11.78 -21.48
C HIS A 55 10.74 -10.41 -21.68
N GLY A 56 9.41 -10.41 -21.64
CA GLY A 56 8.62 -9.19 -21.73
C GLY A 56 9.17 -8.19 -20.73
N THR A 57 9.69 -7.08 -21.23
CA THR A 57 10.13 -5.98 -20.39
C THR A 57 8.87 -5.44 -19.73
N ASN A 58 8.62 -5.83 -18.48
CA ASN A 58 7.59 -5.24 -17.65
C ASN A 58 7.86 -3.73 -17.65
N ALA A 59 6.97 -2.94 -18.27
CA ALA A 59 7.09 -1.50 -18.27
C ALA A 59 7.14 -1.02 -16.82
N MET A 60 8.25 -0.40 -16.42
CA MET A 60 8.42 0.12 -15.07
C MET A 60 7.36 1.19 -14.82
N THR A 61 6.45 0.93 -13.89
CA THR A 61 5.41 1.88 -13.49
C THR A 61 5.86 2.62 -12.24
N TYR A 62 5.64 3.92 -12.21
CA TYR A 62 6.03 4.78 -11.09
C TYR A 62 4.81 5.42 -10.43
N SER A 63 4.90 5.59 -9.12
CA SER A 63 3.95 6.37 -8.31
C SER A 63 4.71 7.33 -7.41
N ALA A 64 4.09 8.45 -7.04
CA ALA A 64 4.71 9.41 -6.12
C ALA A 64 4.79 8.90 -4.68
N ASN A 65 3.94 7.93 -4.31
CA ASN A 65 3.78 7.49 -2.93
C ASN A 65 3.60 5.98 -2.76
N TRP A 66 3.35 5.20 -3.82
CA TRP A 66 3.18 3.74 -3.71
C TRP A 66 4.33 2.98 -4.35
N ALA A 67 4.69 1.86 -3.75
CA ALA A 67 5.61 0.88 -4.29
C ALA A 67 5.08 -0.52 -3.98
N GLY A 68 5.08 -1.46 -4.93
CA GLY A 68 4.52 -2.78 -4.69
C GLY A 68 4.02 -3.47 -5.93
N ALA A 69 3.00 -4.31 -5.72
CA ALA A 69 2.33 -5.03 -6.78
C ALA A 69 0.81 -4.82 -6.69
N VAL A 70 0.21 -4.49 -7.83
CA VAL A 70 -1.25 -4.39 -8.00
C VAL A 70 -1.69 -5.43 -9.00
N LEU A 71 -2.59 -6.31 -8.61
CA LEU A 71 -3.27 -7.24 -9.51
C LEU A 71 -4.64 -6.66 -9.88
N ASP A 72 -4.88 -6.52 -11.18
CA ASP A 72 -6.19 -6.16 -11.71
C ASP A 72 -7.03 -7.42 -11.97
N GLY A 73 -8.32 -7.33 -11.71
CA GLY A 73 -9.26 -8.42 -11.90
C GLY A 73 -10.69 -8.04 -11.57
N VAL A 74 -11.48 -9.03 -11.16
CA VAL A 74 -12.89 -8.86 -10.80
C VAL A 74 -13.23 -9.75 -9.62
N ASP A 75 -14.26 -9.33 -8.86
CA ASP A 75 -14.84 -10.08 -7.76
C ASP A 75 -13.84 -10.46 -6.66
N PHE A 76 -12.80 -9.65 -6.44
CA PHE A 76 -11.86 -9.87 -5.35
C PHE A 76 -12.53 -9.68 -3.99
N GLN A 77 -12.48 -10.71 -3.15
CA GLN A 77 -13.09 -10.71 -1.82
C GLN A 77 -12.08 -10.78 -0.70
N LEU A 78 -10.93 -11.42 -0.87
CA LEU A 78 -10.00 -11.63 0.22
C LEU A 78 -8.58 -11.42 -0.28
N VAL A 79 -7.83 -10.48 0.30
CA VAL A 79 -6.42 -10.25 0.01
C VAL A 79 -5.62 -10.50 1.28
N THR A 80 -4.55 -11.28 1.18
CA THR A 80 -3.68 -11.62 2.31
C THR A 80 -2.22 -11.46 1.95
N GLY A 81 -1.40 -11.10 2.93
CA GLY A 81 0.05 -11.03 2.81
C GLY A 81 0.73 -11.14 4.17
N THR A 82 1.88 -11.78 4.22
CA THR A 82 2.66 -11.98 5.45
C THR A 82 4.05 -11.39 5.30
N PHE A 83 4.53 -10.60 6.25
CA PHE A 83 5.88 -10.05 6.20
C PHE A 83 6.52 -10.00 7.59
N ALA A 84 7.85 -9.91 7.63
CA ALA A 84 8.57 -9.59 8.85
C ALA A 84 8.59 -8.07 9.02
N VAL A 85 8.19 -7.57 10.19
CA VAL A 85 8.18 -6.14 10.50
C VAL A 85 9.60 -5.57 10.36
N PRO A 86 9.81 -4.57 9.48
CA PRO A 86 11.14 -4.03 9.24
C PRO A 86 11.65 -3.25 10.46
N THR A 87 12.95 -3.01 10.51
CA THR A 87 13.52 -2.00 11.42
C THR A 87 13.79 -0.72 10.61
N PRO A 88 12.97 0.34 10.73
CA PRO A 88 13.21 1.57 9.99
C PRO A 88 14.52 2.23 10.44
N ARG A 89 15.17 2.91 9.52
CA ARG A 89 16.36 3.74 9.74
C ARG A 89 16.14 5.13 9.16
N LEU A 90 16.85 6.10 9.72
CA LEU A 90 16.92 7.42 9.12
C LEU A 90 17.56 7.32 7.73
N PRO A 91 17.01 7.99 6.71
CA PRO A 91 17.69 8.17 5.43
C PRO A 91 19.07 8.82 5.59
N LYS A 92 19.89 8.73 4.55
CA LYS A 92 21.17 9.45 4.51
C LYS A 92 20.89 10.95 4.61
N ASP A 93 21.71 11.66 5.40
CA ASP A 93 21.62 13.10 5.61
C ASP A 93 20.29 13.60 6.23
N ALA A 94 19.56 12.69 6.89
CA ALA A 94 18.32 13.00 7.60
C ALA A 94 18.54 13.87 8.85
N ASP A 95 17.58 14.76 9.13
CA ASP A 95 17.52 15.48 10.40
C ASP A 95 16.97 14.56 11.50
N ALA A 96 17.77 14.31 12.54
CA ALA A 96 17.39 13.45 13.66
C ALA A 96 16.15 13.96 14.44
N ASN A 97 15.78 15.24 14.31
CA ASN A 97 14.59 15.80 14.95
C ASN A 97 13.34 15.67 14.08
N THR A 98 13.47 15.21 12.84
CA THR A 98 12.35 14.96 11.93
C THR A 98 11.92 13.50 12.04
N GLU A 99 10.62 13.26 12.08
CA GLU A 99 10.06 11.90 12.03
C GLU A 99 9.95 11.45 10.57
N TYR A 100 10.53 10.30 10.28
CA TYR A 100 10.44 9.62 8.99
C TYR A 100 9.58 8.38 9.15
N ALA A 101 8.76 8.07 8.16
CA ALA A 101 7.86 6.93 8.23
C ALA A 101 7.71 6.23 6.89
N ALA A 102 7.21 5.00 6.93
CA ALA A 102 6.67 4.30 5.78
C ALA A 102 5.62 3.31 6.29
N SER A 103 4.75 2.84 5.41
CA SER A 103 3.74 1.85 5.74
C SER A 103 3.88 0.61 4.85
N ALA A 104 3.45 -0.54 5.34
CA ALA A 104 3.29 -1.76 4.56
C ALA A 104 1.88 -2.31 4.78
N TRP A 105 1.15 -2.53 3.69
CA TRP A 105 -0.27 -2.87 3.76
C TRP A 105 -0.74 -3.76 2.62
N VAL A 106 -1.91 -4.37 2.82
CA VAL A 106 -2.66 -5.08 1.77
C VAL A 106 -4.03 -4.44 1.63
N GLY A 107 -4.57 -4.46 0.41
CA GLY A 107 -5.84 -3.81 0.13
C GLY A 107 -6.60 -4.34 -1.07
N ILE A 108 -7.86 -3.91 -1.16
CA ILE A 108 -8.76 -4.09 -2.30
C ILE A 108 -9.11 -2.71 -2.84
N ASP A 109 -9.10 -2.59 -4.17
CA ASP A 109 -9.30 -1.36 -4.95
C ASP A 109 -8.16 -0.34 -4.84
N GLY A 110 -8.37 0.94 -5.14
CA GLY A 110 -7.35 1.99 -5.02
C GLY A 110 -6.50 2.30 -6.24
N SER A 111 -6.46 1.40 -7.21
CA SER A 111 -5.68 1.56 -8.45
C SER A 111 -6.55 1.97 -9.63
N SER A 112 -7.25 1.03 -10.28
CA SER A 112 -8.21 1.35 -11.34
C SER A 112 -9.55 1.84 -10.77
N CYS A 113 -9.88 1.42 -9.55
CA CYS A 113 -11.02 1.91 -8.77
C CYS A 113 -10.54 2.95 -7.75
N GLN A 114 -10.58 4.24 -8.12
CA GLN A 114 -9.84 5.30 -7.42
C GLN A 114 -10.62 6.05 -6.34
N ASP A 115 -11.88 5.68 -6.09
CA ASP A 115 -12.75 6.42 -5.16
C ASP A 115 -12.88 5.72 -3.78
N THR A 116 -12.34 4.52 -3.64
CA THR A 116 -12.46 3.66 -2.46
C THR A 116 -11.27 2.71 -2.31
N ILE A 117 -10.93 2.36 -1.08
CA ILE A 117 -9.94 1.30 -0.76
C ILE A 117 -10.36 0.67 0.56
N LEU A 118 -10.43 -0.67 0.61
CA LEU A 118 -10.43 -1.41 1.86
C LEU A 118 -9.00 -1.87 2.15
N GLN A 119 -8.39 -1.37 3.22
CA GLN A 119 -6.97 -1.62 3.48
C GLN A 119 -6.62 -1.74 4.96
N VAL A 120 -5.56 -2.49 5.23
CA VAL A 120 -5.03 -2.74 6.56
C VAL A 120 -3.52 -2.88 6.48
N GLY A 121 -2.82 -2.32 7.47
CA GLY A 121 -1.38 -2.22 7.40
C GLY A 121 -0.71 -1.91 8.71
N LEU A 122 0.62 -1.82 8.62
CA LEU A 122 1.47 -1.33 9.68
C LEU A 122 2.23 -0.09 9.22
N ASP A 123 2.28 0.92 10.07
CA ASP A 123 3.21 2.03 9.97
C ASP A 123 4.47 1.71 10.77
N PHE A 124 5.62 2.11 10.25
CA PHE A 124 6.91 2.06 10.95
C PHE A 124 7.60 3.41 10.82
N SER A 125 7.84 4.03 11.97
CA SER A 125 8.37 5.39 12.08
C SER A 125 9.69 5.42 12.84
N ILE A 126 10.53 6.41 12.52
CA ILE A 126 11.77 6.70 13.22
C ILE A 126 11.99 8.20 13.35
N GLN A 127 12.35 8.64 14.56
CA GLN A 127 12.83 9.99 14.85
C GLN A 127 14.06 9.88 15.74
N GLY A 128 15.22 10.34 15.27
CA GLY A 128 16.50 10.10 15.92
C GLY A 128 16.76 8.60 16.06
N THR A 129 16.79 8.10 17.29
CA THR A 129 16.92 6.66 17.60
C THR A 129 15.62 6.00 18.05
N ARG A 130 14.52 6.77 18.14
CA ARG A 130 13.22 6.28 18.62
C ARG A 130 12.46 5.69 17.45
N VAL A 131 12.17 4.39 17.55
CA VAL A 131 11.37 3.64 16.58
C VAL A 131 9.99 3.35 17.16
N SER A 132 8.94 3.47 16.34
CA SER A 132 7.57 3.09 16.69
C SER A 132 6.87 2.35 15.56
N TYR A 133 5.88 1.55 15.93
CA TYR A 133 5.07 0.75 15.02
C TYR A 133 3.60 0.90 15.40
N ASP A 134 2.74 1.07 14.40
CA ASP A 134 1.31 1.22 14.59
C ASP A 134 0.55 0.35 13.58
N GLY A 135 -0.30 -0.56 14.07
CA GLY A 135 -1.25 -1.26 13.20
C GLY A 135 -2.47 -0.38 12.93
N TRP A 136 -2.96 -0.36 11.69
CA TRP A 136 -4.06 0.50 11.29
C TRP A 136 -4.99 -0.19 10.27
N TYR A 137 -6.19 0.37 10.16
CA TYR A 137 -7.21 0.00 9.17
C TYR A 137 -7.86 1.24 8.56
N GLU A 138 -8.37 1.12 7.34
CA GLU A 138 -9.05 2.20 6.64
C GLU A 138 -10.04 1.65 5.60
N TRP A 139 -11.19 2.32 5.50
CA TRP A 139 -12.05 2.28 4.33
C TRP A 139 -12.04 3.69 3.70
N TYR A 140 -11.17 3.91 2.72
CA TYR A 140 -11.05 5.21 2.07
C TYR A 140 -12.38 5.57 1.38
N PRO A 141 -12.85 6.83 1.39
CA PRO A 141 -12.17 8.08 1.74
C PRO A 141 -12.22 8.51 3.21
N ASP A 142 -12.74 7.67 4.11
CA ASP A 142 -12.62 7.98 5.54
C ASP A 142 -11.14 7.91 5.98
N TYR A 143 -10.86 8.44 7.16
CA TYR A 143 -9.52 8.39 7.74
C TYR A 143 -9.10 6.97 8.09
N SER A 144 -7.79 6.73 8.15
CA SER A 144 -7.29 5.52 8.81
C SER A 144 -7.35 5.63 10.33
N TYR A 145 -7.60 4.51 11.00
CA TYR A 145 -7.66 4.39 12.45
C TYR A 145 -6.63 3.37 12.94
N ASN A 146 -6.00 3.64 14.08
CA ASN A 146 -5.05 2.70 14.68
C ASN A 146 -5.77 1.66 15.52
N PHE A 147 -5.28 0.42 15.47
CA PHE A 147 -5.58 -0.56 16.48
C PHE A 147 -4.91 -0.16 17.80
N VAL A 148 -5.67 -0.24 18.90
CA VAL A 148 -5.15 0.04 20.24
C VAL A 148 -4.82 -1.25 20.97
N ASN A 149 -3.88 -1.19 21.92
CA ASN A 149 -3.46 -2.33 22.74
C ASN A 149 -2.95 -3.54 21.95
N PHE A 150 -2.34 -3.30 20.79
CA PHE A 150 -1.73 -4.32 19.95
C PHE A 150 -0.24 -4.02 19.77
N ALA A 151 0.62 -4.81 20.40
CA ALA A 151 2.05 -4.57 20.39
C ALA A 151 2.72 -5.20 19.15
N ILE A 152 3.56 -4.41 18.49
CA ILE A 152 4.32 -4.80 17.31
C ILE A 152 5.79 -4.44 17.56
N ARG A 153 6.70 -5.34 17.16
CA ARG A 153 8.14 -5.15 17.27
C ARG A 153 8.82 -5.46 15.94
N ALA A 154 10.01 -4.89 15.77
CA ALA A 154 10.92 -5.28 14.70
C ALA A 154 11.11 -6.81 14.68
N GLY A 155 11.03 -7.40 13.49
CA GLY A 155 11.22 -8.84 13.28
C GLY A 155 10.01 -9.71 13.62
N ASP A 156 8.91 -9.16 14.16
CA ASP A 156 7.67 -9.91 14.29
C ASP A 156 7.18 -10.34 12.90
N ILE A 157 6.65 -11.55 12.79
CA ILE A 157 6.01 -12.03 11.56
C ILE A 157 4.54 -11.68 11.66
N VAL A 158 4.06 -10.83 10.76
CA VAL A 158 2.68 -10.35 10.77
C VAL A 158 1.96 -10.75 9.49
N ARG A 159 0.73 -11.23 9.64
CA ARG A 159 -0.18 -11.49 8.53
C ARG A 159 -1.28 -10.45 8.51
N LEU A 160 -1.45 -9.84 7.34
CA LEU A 160 -2.51 -8.89 7.05
C LEU A 160 -3.58 -9.56 6.21
N THR A 161 -4.84 -9.21 6.47
CA THR A 161 -6.00 -9.70 5.70
C THR A 161 -7.00 -8.57 5.50
N ALA A 162 -7.36 -8.31 4.24
CA ALA A 162 -8.50 -7.47 3.86
C ALA A 162 -9.57 -8.35 3.22
N ALA A 163 -10.76 -8.41 3.82
CA ALA A 163 -11.88 -9.23 3.39
C ALA A 163 -13.10 -8.36 3.08
N SER A 164 -13.52 -8.27 1.82
CA SER A 164 -14.79 -7.67 1.42
C SER A 164 -15.90 -8.74 1.47
N SER A 165 -16.95 -8.47 2.24
CA SER A 165 -18.16 -9.31 2.29
C SER A 165 -19.28 -8.80 1.38
N SER A 166 -19.22 -7.52 1.01
CA SER A 166 -20.00 -6.90 -0.06
C SER A 166 -19.26 -5.65 -0.53
N THR A 167 -19.78 -4.98 -1.57
CA THR A 167 -19.19 -3.70 -2.00
C THR A 167 -19.19 -2.62 -0.91
N THR A 168 -19.96 -2.76 0.17
CA THR A 168 -20.07 -1.76 1.27
C THR A 168 -19.85 -2.35 2.66
N SER A 169 -19.33 -3.57 2.76
CA SER A 169 -19.03 -4.22 4.04
C SER A 169 -17.81 -5.12 3.94
N GLY A 170 -17.09 -5.27 5.05
CA GLY A 170 -15.91 -6.11 5.07
C GLY A 170 -15.31 -6.24 6.46
N ARG A 171 -14.21 -6.96 6.54
CA ARG A 171 -13.42 -7.15 7.75
C ARG A 171 -11.95 -7.12 7.41
N VAL A 172 -11.19 -6.44 8.25
CA VAL A 172 -9.73 -6.45 8.20
C VAL A 172 -9.14 -7.05 9.45
N LEU A 173 -7.96 -7.64 9.33
CA LEU A 173 -7.28 -8.34 10.40
C LEU A 173 -5.77 -8.11 10.31
N VAL A 174 -5.15 -7.90 11.47
CA VAL A 174 -3.70 -8.00 11.67
C VAL A 174 -3.46 -9.11 12.67
N GLU A 175 -2.67 -10.11 12.28
CA GLU A 175 -2.24 -11.22 13.14
C GLU A 175 -0.73 -11.13 13.33
N ASN A 176 -0.28 -10.97 14.56
CA ASN A 176 1.13 -11.10 14.91
C ASN A 176 1.40 -12.59 15.19
N LEU A 177 1.88 -13.30 14.17
CA LEU A 177 2.14 -14.74 14.22
C LEU A 177 3.28 -15.09 15.18
N THR A 178 4.18 -14.14 15.48
CA THR A 178 5.25 -14.33 16.47
C THR A 178 4.70 -14.36 17.90
N THR A 179 3.73 -13.50 18.22
CA THR A 179 3.18 -13.39 19.59
C THR A 179 1.85 -14.12 19.77
N GLY A 180 1.19 -14.52 18.69
CA GLY A 180 -0.16 -15.11 18.70
C GLY A 180 -1.28 -14.10 18.91
N GLN A 181 -0.98 -12.80 18.99
CA GLN A 181 -2.01 -11.75 19.14
C GLN A 181 -2.64 -11.40 17.79
N SER A 182 -3.90 -10.98 17.81
CA SER A 182 -4.58 -10.47 16.63
C SER A 182 -5.55 -9.35 16.96
N VAL A 183 -5.73 -8.42 16.03
CA VAL A 183 -6.73 -7.35 16.09
C VAL A 183 -7.48 -7.24 14.78
N ALA A 184 -8.76 -6.92 14.86
CA ALA A 184 -9.66 -6.89 13.71
C ALA A 184 -10.60 -5.69 13.77
N HIS A 185 -11.05 -5.26 12.59
CA HIS A 185 -12.13 -4.29 12.46
C HIS A 185 -13.15 -4.79 11.42
N THR A 186 -14.43 -4.55 11.66
CA THR A 186 -15.52 -4.89 10.74
C THR A 186 -16.21 -3.60 10.30
N PHE A 187 -16.32 -3.43 8.99
CA PHE A 187 -16.99 -2.32 8.32
C PHE A 187 -18.38 -2.75 7.86
N SER A 188 -19.35 -1.84 7.92
CA SER A 188 -20.72 -2.12 7.52
C SER A 188 -21.46 -0.86 7.07
N GLY A 189 -21.98 -0.88 5.85
CA GLY A 189 -22.78 0.23 5.32
C GLY A 189 -21.92 1.41 4.89
N GLU A 190 -20.70 1.15 4.42
CA GLU A 190 -19.77 2.17 3.96
C GLU A 190 -20.33 2.90 2.73
N SER A 191 -20.15 4.22 2.70
CA SER A 191 -20.79 5.09 1.71
C SER A 191 -20.09 5.09 0.34
N SER A 192 -18.82 4.69 0.29
CA SER A 192 -18.02 4.55 -0.93
C SER A 192 -17.84 3.07 -1.29
N PRO A 193 -18.65 2.52 -2.22
CA PRO A 193 -18.64 1.10 -2.50
C PRO A 193 -17.38 0.66 -3.25
N LEU A 194 -16.78 -0.45 -2.84
CA LEU A 194 -15.71 -1.17 -3.55
C LEU A 194 -16.16 -1.57 -4.96
N CYS A 195 -15.23 -1.49 -5.91
CA CYS A 195 -15.35 -2.12 -7.21
C CYS A 195 -14.92 -3.60 -7.19
N GLN A 196 -14.11 -3.98 -6.21
CA GLN A 196 -13.50 -5.32 -6.10
C GLN A 196 -12.65 -5.70 -7.32
N ALA A 197 -11.99 -4.70 -7.89
CA ALA A 197 -11.29 -4.78 -9.17
C ALA A 197 -9.76 -4.80 -9.03
N ASN A 198 -9.22 -4.39 -7.88
CA ASN A 198 -7.78 -4.43 -7.60
C ASN A 198 -7.51 -5.21 -6.32
N ALA A 199 -6.38 -5.92 -6.28
CA ALA A 199 -5.81 -6.52 -5.09
C ALA A 199 -4.32 -6.16 -5.01
N GLU A 200 -3.86 -5.70 -3.86
CA GLU A 200 -2.55 -5.05 -3.80
C GLU A 200 -1.78 -5.28 -2.50
N TRP A 201 -0.45 -5.24 -2.64
CA TRP A 201 0.56 -5.37 -1.57
C TRP A 201 1.54 -4.22 -1.72
N ILE A 202 1.42 -3.22 -0.86
CA ILE A 202 2.02 -1.91 -1.07
C ILE A 202 2.90 -1.54 0.12
N VAL A 203 4.05 -0.94 -0.19
CA VAL A 203 4.80 -0.05 0.67
C VAL A 203 4.48 1.39 0.27
N GLU A 204 4.08 2.23 1.22
CA GLU A 204 3.64 3.59 0.93
C GLU A 204 4.36 4.64 1.77
N ASP A 205 4.63 5.77 1.12
CA ASP A 205 4.93 7.04 1.77
C ASP A 205 3.61 7.82 1.99
N PHE A 206 3.07 7.71 3.19
CA PHE A 206 1.72 8.18 3.50
C PHE A 206 1.70 9.65 3.96
N MET A 207 0.55 10.31 3.83
CA MET A 207 0.38 11.67 4.36
C MET A 207 -0.01 11.64 5.83
N THR A 208 0.54 12.60 6.57
CA THR A 208 -0.04 13.06 7.83
C THR A 208 -0.43 14.53 7.68
N GLY A 209 -1.72 14.83 7.81
CA GLY A 209 -2.21 16.18 7.52
C GLY A 209 -2.14 16.51 6.03
N ASN A 210 -1.47 17.61 5.67
CA ASN A 210 -1.39 18.12 4.29
C ASN A 210 -0.03 17.87 3.61
N SER A 211 0.87 17.10 4.22
CA SER A 211 2.18 16.80 3.66
C SER A 211 2.49 15.31 3.73
N LEU A 212 3.22 14.83 2.73
CA LEU A 212 3.95 13.57 2.81
C LEU A 212 4.85 13.60 4.05
N LYS A 213 4.87 12.51 4.80
CA LYS A 213 5.97 12.30 5.75
C LYS A 213 7.23 12.08 4.92
N PRO A 214 8.41 12.49 5.39
CA PRO A 214 9.62 12.09 4.69
C PRO A 214 9.79 10.57 4.87
N MET A 215 10.05 9.85 3.78
CA MET A 215 10.07 8.39 3.79
C MET A 215 11.24 7.84 4.62
N ALA A 216 10.96 6.91 5.54
CA ALA A 216 12.00 6.19 6.27
C ALA A 216 12.74 5.20 5.36
N ASN A 217 14.03 4.97 5.65
CA ASN A 217 14.72 3.81 5.07
C ASN A 217 14.22 2.55 5.78
N PHE A 218 13.30 1.84 5.14
CA PHE A 218 12.70 0.61 5.66
C PHE A 218 13.50 -0.65 5.34
N GLY A 219 14.66 -0.52 4.67
CA GLY A 219 15.41 -1.65 4.15
C GLY A 219 14.61 -2.37 3.08
N THR A 220 14.15 -3.59 3.38
CA THR A 220 13.32 -4.39 2.48
C THR A 220 12.07 -4.87 3.20
N VAL A 221 10.92 -4.66 2.58
CA VAL A 221 9.66 -5.32 2.96
C VAL A 221 9.40 -6.42 1.94
N THR A 222 9.26 -7.66 2.41
CA THR A 222 8.90 -8.80 1.57
C THR A 222 7.59 -9.39 2.06
N PHE A 223 6.52 -9.14 1.31
CA PHE A 223 5.28 -9.88 1.46
C PHE A 223 5.46 -11.28 0.89
N THR A 224 5.11 -12.27 1.69
CA THR A 224 5.10 -13.69 1.37
C THR A 224 3.69 -14.24 1.58
N ASN A 225 3.42 -15.43 1.03
CA ASN A 225 2.08 -16.02 1.04
C ASN A 225 1.03 -15.05 0.49
N CYS A 226 1.41 -14.20 -0.47
CA CYS A 226 0.50 -13.28 -1.12
C CYS A 226 -0.58 -14.08 -1.83
N SER A 227 -1.84 -13.77 -1.52
CA SER A 227 -2.98 -14.41 -2.15
C SER A 227 -4.17 -13.49 -2.22
N VAL A 228 -4.89 -13.57 -3.35
CA VAL A 228 -6.24 -13.03 -3.49
C VAL A 228 -7.24 -14.17 -3.73
N THR A 229 -8.43 -14.09 -3.14
CA THR A 229 -9.54 -15.01 -3.39
C THR A 229 -10.70 -14.25 -4.01
N GLN A 230 -11.21 -14.77 -5.12
CA GLN A 230 -12.40 -14.26 -5.79
C GLN A 230 -13.69 -14.80 -5.16
N THR A 231 -14.83 -14.18 -5.46
CA THR A 231 -16.16 -14.66 -5.05
C THR A 231 -16.44 -16.11 -5.45
N SER A 232 -15.90 -16.56 -6.58
CA SER A 232 -16.01 -17.96 -7.03
C SER A 232 -15.27 -18.96 -6.13
N GLY A 233 -14.44 -18.50 -5.20
CA GLY A 233 -13.50 -19.31 -4.44
C GLY A 233 -12.16 -19.54 -5.16
N THR A 234 -11.99 -19.03 -6.38
CA THR A 234 -10.72 -19.08 -7.10
C THR A 234 -9.65 -18.32 -6.31
N GLN A 235 -8.53 -18.99 -6.03
CA GLN A 235 -7.38 -18.38 -5.38
C GLN A 235 -6.30 -18.04 -6.41
N LEU A 236 -5.87 -16.79 -6.43
CA LEU A 236 -4.75 -16.30 -7.24
C LEU A 236 -3.62 -15.83 -6.32
N GLY A 237 -2.45 -15.64 -6.91
CA GLY A 237 -1.28 -15.04 -6.27
C GLY A 237 -0.98 -13.66 -6.89
N VAL A 238 0.30 -13.39 -7.17
CA VAL A 238 0.78 -12.11 -7.71
C VAL A 238 1.24 -12.19 -9.18
N THR A 239 0.98 -13.32 -9.83
CA THR A 239 1.33 -13.50 -11.25
C THR A 239 0.49 -12.56 -12.10
N GLY A 240 1.16 -11.75 -12.94
CA GLY A 240 0.50 -10.78 -13.80
C GLY A 240 0.23 -9.42 -13.15
N SER A 241 0.66 -9.22 -11.88
CA SER A 241 0.56 -7.91 -11.24
C SER A 241 1.43 -6.86 -11.93
N THR A 242 0.89 -5.64 -12.02
CA THR A 242 1.64 -4.44 -12.34
C THR A 242 2.58 -4.12 -11.18
N ILE A 243 3.87 -3.99 -11.46
CA ILE A 243 4.88 -3.60 -10.48
C ILE A 243 5.02 -2.09 -10.48
N ILE A 244 4.85 -1.50 -9.30
CA ILE A 244 4.96 -0.06 -9.08
C ILE A 244 6.20 0.22 -8.23
N ASN A 245 7.02 1.18 -8.65
CA ASN A 245 8.07 1.75 -7.83
C ASN A 245 7.71 3.18 -7.41
N MET A 246 8.17 3.59 -6.24
CA MET A 246 8.03 4.96 -5.81
C MET A 246 9.10 5.84 -6.48
N GLN A 247 8.69 6.96 -7.05
CA GLN A 247 9.57 7.97 -7.60
C GLN A 247 9.20 9.36 -7.06
N GLN A 248 10.16 10.04 -6.44
CA GLN A 248 9.97 11.36 -5.85
C GLN A 248 11.08 12.30 -6.32
N ASN A 249 10.70 13.50 -6.78
CA ASN A 249 11.65 14.51 -7.27
C ASN A 249 12.62 13.97 -8.35
N GLY A 250 12.14 13.06 -9.20
CA GLY A 250 12.95 12.42 -10.25
C GLY A 250 13.79 11.23 -9.78
N ASN A 251 13.93 11.01 -8.47
CA ASN A 251 14.67 9.89 -7.90
C ASN A 251 13.74 8.69 -7.70
N VAL A 252 14.17 7.52 -8.19
CA VAL A 252 13.53 6.25 -7.83
C VAL A 252 13.92 5.95 -6.39
N MET A 253 12.92 5.74 -5.54
CA MET A 253 13.09 5.58 -4.09
C MET A 253 12.95 4.11 -3.66
N THR A 254 12.42 3.26 -4.53
CA THR A 254 12.23 1.83 -4.27
C THR A 254 12.55 0.97 -5.47
N ASN A 255 12.91 -0.28 -5.21
CA ASN A 255 13.01 -1.34 -6.20
C ASN A 255 12.12 -2.52 -5.78
N CYS A 256 11.00 -2.68 -6.47
CA CYS A 256 10.00 -3.70 -6.23
C CYS A 256 10.02 -4.80 -7.29
N SER A 257 9.66 -6.01 -6.90
CA SER A 257 9.53 -7.16 -7.79
C SER A 257 8.56 -8.20 -7.23
N THR A 258 8.07 -9.08 -8.10
CA THR A 258 7.36 -10.30 -7.71
C THR A 258 8.21 -11.54 -7.99
N SER A 259 8.01 -12.59 -7.20
CA SER A 259 8.65 -13.89 -7.43
C SER A 259 7.75 -15.04 -6.98
N TYR A 260 7.98 -16.22 -7.58
CA TYR A 260 7.32 -17.49 -7.24
C TYR A 260 5.78 -17.44 -7.21
N GLY A 261 5.17 -16.47 -7.89
CA GLY A 261 3.73 -16.24 -7.92
C GLY A 261 3.09 -15.88 -6.57
N LYS A 262 3.85 -15.76 -5.47
CA LYS A 262 3.31 -15.54 -4.11
C LYS A 262 4.13 -14.57 -3.25
N THR A 263 5.10 -13.86 -3.85
CA THR A 263 5.99 -12.96 -3.13
C THR A 263 6.04 -11.61 -3.82
N VAL A 264 5.92 -10.53 -3.03
CA VAL A 264 6.19 -9.14 -3.44
C VAL A 264 7.31 -8.62 -2.56
N SER A 265 8.39 -8.14 -3.15
CA SER A 265 9.53 -7.60 -2.40
C SER A 265 9.82 -6.18 -2.87
N CYS A 266 9.89 -5.25 -1.94
CA CYS A 266 10.20 -3.84 -2.17
C CYS A 266 11.37 -3.41 -1.29
N THR A 267 12.41 -2.87 -1.91
CA THR A 267 13.62 -2.40 -1.22
C THR A 267 13.76 -0.89 -1.38
N TYR A 268 14.03 -0.19 -0.28
CA TYR A 268 14.42 1.22 -0.28
C TYR A 268 15.77 1.40 -1.01
N THR A 269 15.90 2.44 -1.84
CA THR A 269 17.11 2.71 -2.63
C THR A 269 17.83 3.98 -2.21
#